data_AF-A0A6F8YXZ7-F1
#
_entry.id   AF-A0A6F8YXZ7-F1
#
_cell.length_a   1.000
_cell.length_b   1.000
_cell.length_c   1.000
_cell.angle_alpha   90.00
_cell.angle_beta   90.00
_cell.angle_gamma   90.00
#
_symmetry.space_group_name_H-M   'P 1'
#
loop_
_entity.id
_entity.type
_entity.pdbx_description
1 polymer ?
#
loop_
_entity_poly.entity_id
_entity_poly.type
_entity_poly.pdbx_seq_one_letter_code
_entity_poly.pdbx_strand_id
1 'polypeptide(L)' 'MELLVEVARAERTAVLVVTHEARVAAYADRRIKVRDGVLAHPVAVP' A
#
# COMPACT_ATOMS: atom_id res chain seq x y z
N MET A 1 1.38 -12.81 -2.18
CA MET A 1 1.90 -11.64 -1.45
C MET A 1 2.11 -11.89 0.03
N GLU A 2 1.52 -12.96 0.57
CA GLU A 2 1.61 -13.36 1.98
C GLU A 2 3.03 -13.34 2.56
N LEU A 3 3.98 -14.08 1.96
CA LEU A 3 5.38 -14.11 2.41
C LEU A 3 6.02 -12.73 2.60
N LEU A 4 5.83 -11.80 1.64
CA LEU A 4 6.40 -10.45 1.74
C LEU A 4 5.77 -9.69 2.92
N VAL A 5 4.46 -9.78 3.09
CA VAL A 5 3.72 -9.09 4.15
C VAL A 5 4.12 -9.64 5.52
N GLU A 6 4.26 -10.95 5.65
CA GLU A 6 4.70 -11.59 6.89
C GLU A 6 6.10 -11.16 7.30
N VAL A 7 7.06 -11.20 6.38
CA VAL A 7 8.44 -10.76 6.65
C VAL A 7 8.48 -9.29 7.01
N ALA A 8 7.79 -8.43 6.25
CA ALA A 8 7.73 -7.00 6.55
C ALA A 8 7.18 -6.69 7.95
N ARG A 9 6.14 -7.43 8.38
CA ARG A 9 5.58 -7.31 9.73
C ARG A 9 6.54 -7.81 10.81
N ALA A 10 7.18 -8.96 10.60
CA ALA A 10 8.15 -9.52 11.53
C ALA A 10 9.33 -8.57 11.77
N GLU A 11 9.85 -7.98 10.69
CA GLU A 11 10.98 -7.05 10.72
C GLU A 11 10.57 -5.60 11.03
N ARG A 12 9.30 -5.34 11.34
CA ARG A 12 8.73 -3.98 11.55
C ARG A 12 9.11 -3.00 10.43
N THR A 13 9.18 -3.50 9.20
CA THR A 13 9.63 -2.73 8.04
C THR A 13 8.43 -2.11 7.32
N ALA A 14 8.49 -0.82 7.07
CA ALA A 14 7.50 -0.14 6.24
C ALA A 14 7.69 -0.51 4.76
N VAL A 15 6.59 -0.84 4.08
CA VAL A 15 6.60 -1.21 2.66
C VAL A 15 5.64 -0.32 1.88
N LEU A 16 6.12 0.22 0.75
CA LEU A 16 5.30 0.91 -0.24
C LEU A 16 5.32 0.09 -1.53
N VAL A 17 4.15 -0.31 -2.01
CA VAL A 17 3.99 -1.00 -3.29
C VAL A 17 3.19 -0.11 -4.22
N VAL A 18 3.73 0.14 -5.42
CA VAL A 18 3.01 0.80 -6.51
C VAL A 18 2.55 -0.27 -7.48
N THR A 19 1.24 -0.33 -7.73
CA THR A 19 0.65 -1.33 -8.62
C THR A 19 -0.63 -0.81 -9.26
N HIS A 20 -0.91 -1.26 -10.48
CA HIS A 20 -2.20 -1.08 -11.13
C HIS A 20 -3.15 -2.27 -10.90
N GLU A 21 -2.70 -3.36 -10.26
CA GLU A 21 -3.54 -4.52 -9.99
C GLU A 21 -4.28 -4.40 -8.64
N ALA A 22 -5.61 -4.39 -8.70
CA ALA A 22 -6.46 -4.25 -7.51
C ALA A 22 -6.24 -5.36 -6.47
N ARG A 23 -5.93 -6.60 -6.91
CA ARG A 23 -5.67 -7.73 -6.01
C ARG A 23 -4.39 -7.57 -5.23
N VAL A 24 -3.34 -7.01 -5.82
CA VAL A 24 -2.08 -6.73 -5.11
C VAL A 24 -2.30 -5.60 -4.11
N ALA A 25 -3.00 -4.53 -4.51
CA ALA A 25 -3.33 -3.41 -3.63
C ALA A 25 -4.19 -3.84 -2.42
N ALA A 26 -4.97 -4.92 -2.53
CA ALA A 26 -5.81 -5.43 -1.45
C ALA A 26 -5.01 -6.03 -0.28
N TYR A 27 -3.72 -6.34 -0.46
CA TYR A 27 -2.85 -6.80 0.64
C TYR A 27 -2.30 -5.66 1.51
N ALA A 28 -2.40 -4.40 1.05
CA ALA A 28 -1.85 -3.27 1.77
C ALA A 28 -2.79 -2.82 2.90
N ASP A 29 -2.22 -2.50 4.07
CA ASP A 29 -3.00 -1.93 5.18
C ASP A 29 -3.63 -0.58 4.81
N ARG A 30 -3.02 0.14 3.85
CA ARG A 30 -3.50 1.42 3.31
C ARG A 30 -3.39 1.44 1.78
N ARG A 31 -4.40 2.05 1.13
CA ARG A 31 -4.42 2.24 -0.34
C ARG A 31 -4.51 3.72 -0.66
N ILE A 32 -3.58 4.20 -1.47
CA ILE A 32 -3.54 5.58 -1.94
C ILE A 32 -3.66 5.55 -3.47
N LYS A 33 -4.59 6.35 -4.01
CA LYS A 33 -4.73 6.54 -5.45
C LYS A 33 -4.11 7.88 -5.82
N VAL A 34 -3.21 7.86 -6.80
CA VAL A 34 -2.60 9.05 -7.38
C VAL A 34 -3.14 9.22 -8.81
N ARG A 35 -3.50 10.44 -9.17
CA ARG A 35 -3.90 10.85 -10.53
C ARG A 35 -3.27 12.21 -10.83
N ASP A 36 -2.67 12.35 -12.00
CA ASP A 36 -2.04 13.60 -12.44
C ASP A 36 -1.03 14.17 -11.42
N GLY A 37 -0.29 13.29 -10.75
CA GLY A 37 0.71 13.66 -9.74
C GLY A 37 0.15 14.08 -8.38
N VAL A 38 -1.16 14.06 -8.18
CA VAL A 38 -1.82 14.43 -6.92
C VAL A 38 -2.64 13.30 -6.31
N LEU A 39 -2.95 13.41 -5.02
CA LEU A 39 -3.86 12.49 -4.34
C LEU A 39 -5.26 12.60 -4.97
N ALA A 40 -5.81 11.48 -5.42
CA ALA A 40 -7.14 11.46 -6.04
C ALA A 40 -8.24 11.82 -5.02
N HIS A 41 -8.02 11.51 -3.74
CA HIS A 41 -8.92 11.82 -2.62
C HIS A 41 -8.08 12.15 -1.36
N PRO A 42 -8.63 12.91 -0.40
CA PRO A 42 -7.99 13.13 0.90
C PRO A 42 -7.70 11.80 1.59
N VAL A 43 -6.49 11.65 2.14
CA VAL A 43 -6.08 10.46 2.89
C VAL A 43 -5.97 10.86 4.36
N ALA A 44 -6.70 10.17 5.24
CA ALA A 44 -6.55 10.36 6.67
C ALA A 44 -5.18 9.80 7.12
N VAL A 45 -4.43 10.62 7.86
CA VAL A 45 -3.21 10.18 8.55
C VAL A 45 -3.60 9.94 10.00
N PRO A 46 -3.39 8.72 10.54
CA PRO A 46 -3.61 8.44 11.95
C PRO A 46 -2.61 9.19 12.85
#